data_AF-B5HRW9-F1
#
_entry.id   AF-B5HRW9-F1
#
_cell.length_a   1.000
_cell.length_b   1.000
_cell.length_c   1.000
_cell.angle_alpha   90.00
_cell.angle_beta   90.00
_cell.angle_gamma   90.00
#
_symmetry.space_group_name_H-M   'P 1'
#
loop_
_entity.id
_entity.type
_entity.pdbx_description
1 polymer ?
#
loop_
_entity_poly.entity_id
_entity_poly.type
_entity_poly.pdbx_seq_one_letter_code
_entity_poly.pdbx_strand_id
1 'polypeptide(L)' 'MAFSPDGRTLAVGGPTVQLWSVTTSLNPAEAVEQVCRDLDRDFTADERAAYLRDESAGPVCPSD' A
#
# COMPACT_ATOMS: atom_id res chain seq x y z
N MET A 1 9.49 17.23 6.77
CA MET A 1 8.70 16.32 5.91
C MET A 1 7.39 16.99 5.60
N ALA A 2 6.92 16.90 4.36
CA ALA A 2 5.65 17.50 3.93
C ALA A 2 5.05 16.73 2.77
N PHE A 3 3.71 16.66 2.72
CA PHE A 3 2.99 16.19 1.54
C PHE A 3 2.71 17.35 0.58
N SER A 4 2.65 17.07 -0.71
CA SER A 4 2.09 17.98 -1.70
C SER A 4 0.60 18.24 -1.41
N PRO A 5 0.04 19.40 -1.83
CA PRO A 5 -1.38 19.69 -1.59
C PRO A 5 -2.36 18.66 -2.16
N ASP A 6 -1.97 17.94 -3.21
CA ASP A 6 -2.75 16.85 -3.82
C ASP A 6 -2.53 15.48 -3.15
N GLY A 7 -1.64 15.39 -2.15
CA GLY A 7 -1.31 14.16 -1.42
C GLY A 7 -0.47 13.14 -2.18
N ARG A 8 -0.08 13.41 -3.44
CA ARG A 8 0.58 12.42 -4.32
C ARG A 8 2.10 12.36 -4.19
N THR A 9 2.71 13.31 -3.49
CA THR A 9 4.15 13.37 -3.29
C THR A 9 4.48 13.62 -1.83
N LEU A 10 5.40 12.82 -1.28
CA LEU A 10 5.98 13.04 0.04
C LEU A 10 7.41 13.57 -0.10
N ALA A 11 7.64 14.78 0.40
CA ALA A 11 8.97 15.36 0.51
C ALA A 11 9.57 15.08 1.89
N VAL A 12 10.71 14.41 1.91
CA VAL A 12 11.50 14.15 3.12
C VAL A 12 12.82 14.91 3.01
N GLY A 13 13.12 15.74 4.01
CA GLY A 13 14.34 16.54 4.06
C GLY A 13 15.41 15.91 4.94
N GLY A 14 16.65 15.92 4.48
CA GLY A 14 17.86 15.48 5.18
C GLY A 14 19.09 16.12 4.53
N PRO A 15 20.24 15.41 4.41
CA PRO A 15 21.39 15.88 3.62
C PRO A 15 21.03 16.19 2.16
N THR A 16 20.01 15.50 1.63
CA THR A 16 19.36 15.79 0.36
C THR A 16 17.84 15.77 0.54
N VAL A 17 17.11 16.38 -0.39
CA VAL A 17 15.64 16.25 -0.45
C VAL A 17 15.29 15.02 -1.27
N GLN A 18 14.56 14.09 -0.66
CA GLN A 18 14.00 12.93 -1.33
C GLN A 18 12.51 13.18 -1.59
N LEU A 19 12.08 12.89 -2.82
CA LEU A 19 10.69 12.93 -3.22
C LEU A 19 10.21 11.50 -3.46
N TRP A 20 9.12 11.15 -2.79
CA TRP A 20 8.46 9.85 -2.91
C TRP A 20 7.12 10.02 -3.61
N SER A 21 6.86 9.19 -4.62
CA SER A 21 5.54 9.13 -5.24
C SER A 21 4.61 8.28 -4.38
N VAL A 22 3.48 8.83 -4.00
CA VAL A 22 2.43 8.14 -3.24
C VAL A 22 1.38 7.70 -4.27
N THR A 23 1.66 6.57 -4.92
CA THR A 23 0.82 6.03 -6.01
C THR A 23 -0.29 5.13 -5.51
N THR A 24 -0.25 4.67 -4.27
CA THR A 24 -1.29 3.82 -3.70
C THR A 24 -2.60 4.60 -3.62
N SER A 25 -3.65 4.09 -4.25
CA SER A 25 -4.97 4.70 -4.15
C SER A 25 -5.40 4.80 -2.68
N LEU A 26 -6.07 5.92 -2.32
CA LEU A 26 -6.68 6.06 -1.00
C LEU A 26 -7.99 5.29 -0.89
N ASN A 27 -8.50 4.75 -1.99
CA ASN A 27 -9.60 3.80 -1.98
C ASN A 27 -9.07 2.43 -1.51
N PRO A 28 -9.57 1.87 -0.39
CA PRO A 28 -9.08 0.60 0.14
C PRO A 28 -9.17 -0.57 -0.85
N ALA A 29 -10.22 -0.63 -1.68
CA ALA A 29 -10.38 -1.71 -2.64
C ALA A 29 -9.33 -1.65 -3.75
N GLU A 30 -9.08 -0.45 -4.29
CA GLU A 30 -8.05 -0.23 -5.31
C GLU A 30 -6.63 -0.41 -4.75
N ALA A 31 -6.41 -0.02 -3.49
CA ALA A 31 -5.13 -0.22 -2.82
C ALA A 31 -4.80 -1.71 -2.66
N VAL A 32 -5.78 -2.52 -2.24
CA VAL A 32 -5.61 -3.97 -2.13
C VAL A 32 -5.27 -4.57 -3.49
N GLU A 33 -5.99 -4.21 -4.55
CA GLU A 33 -5.72 -4.69 -5.91
C GLU A 33 -4.32 -4.33 -6.40
N GLN A 34 -3.88 -3.09 -6.15
CA GLN A 34 -2.54 -2.65 -6.52
C GLN A 34 -1.45 -3.44 -5.78
N VAL A 35 -1.61 -3.64 -4.47
CA VAL A 35 -0.66 -4.44 -3.68
C VAL A 35 -0.61 -5.88 -4.16
N CYS A 36 -1.76 -6.48 -4.48
CA CYS A 36 -1.83 -7.83 -5.03
C CYS A 36 -1.10 -7.96 -6.37
N ARG A 37 -1.26 -6.97 -7.26
CA ARG A 37 -0.55 -6.91 -8.54
C ARG A 37 0.96 -6.81 -8.36
N ASP A 38 1.41 -6.02 -7.39
CA ASP A 38 2.83 -5.79 -7.12
C ASP A 38 3.51 -7.00 -6.44
N LEU A 39 2.76 -7.76 -5.63
CA LEU A 39 3.27 -8.95 -4.93
C LEU A 39 3.27 -10.22 -5.81
N ASP A 40 2.42 -10.29 -6.84
CA ASP A 40 2.23 -11.46 -7.73
C ASP A 40 1.85 -12.76 -6.96
N ARG A 41 1.23 -12.61 -5.79
CA ARG A 41 0.69 -13.71 -4.96
C ARG A 41 -0.29 -13.17 -3.93
N ASP A 42 -1.06 -14.07 -3.34
CA ASP A 42 -1.86 -13.73 -2.15
C ASP A 42 -0.98 -13.60 -0.89
N PHE A 43 -1.54 -12.97 0.14
CA PHE A 43 -0.90 -12.80 1.45
C PHE A 43 -0.83 -14.15 2.18
N THR A 44 0.33 -14.45 2.75
CA THR A 44 0.50 -15.59 3.67
C THR A 44 -0.27 -15.36 4.98
N ALA A 45 -0.56 -16.43 5.73
CA ALA A 45 -1.23 -16.32 7.02
C ALA A 45 -0.48 -15.38 7.99
N ASP A 46 0.85 -15.43 8.00
CA ASP A 46 1.69 -14.58 8.86
C ASP A 46 1.60 -13.11 8.46
N GLU A 47 1.61 -12.80 7.16
CA GLU A 47 1.48 -11.42 6.66
C GLU A 47 0.10 -10.83 6.98
N ARG A 48 -0.95 -11.66 6.90
CA ARG A 48 -2.31 -11.23 7.25
C ARG A 48 -2.39 -10.87 8.73
N ALA A 49 -1.88 -11.73 9.60
CA ALA A 49 -1.85 -11.48 11.04
C ALA A 49 -0.99 -10.26 11.42
N ALA A 50 0.07 -9.97 10.65
CA ALA A 50 0.96 -8.85 10.92
C ALA A 50 0.41 -7.50 10.40
N TYR A 51 -0.25 -7.48 9.24
CA TYR A 51 -0.53 -6.23 8.51
C TYR A 51 -2.01 -5.91 8.33
N LEU A 52 -2.91 -6.90 8.33
CA LEU A 52 -4.33 -6.65 8.13
C LEU A 52 -5.00 -6.40 9.48
N ARG A 53 -5.70 -5.26 9.57
CA ARG A 53 -6.50 -4.93 10.75
C ARG A 53 -7.79 -5.74 10.86
N ASP A 54 -8.17 -6.43 9.79
CA ASP A 54 -9.36 -7.26 9.70
C ASP A 54 -8.94 -8.72 9.49
N GLU A 55 -9.44 -9.62 10.35
CA GLU A 55 -9.24 -11.07 10.22
C GLU A 55 -10.13 -11.64 9.11
N SER A 56 -9.99 -11.14 7.90
CA SER A 56 -10.61 -11.77 6.75
C SER A 56 -10.15 -13.24 6.74
N ALA A 57 -11.08 -14.19 6.64
CA ALA A 57 -10.76 -15.62 6.65
C ALA A 57 -10.52 -16.20 5.24
N GLY A 58 -10.87 -15.44 4.19
CA GLY A 58 -10.76 -15.83 2.78
C GLY A 58 -9.61 -15.12 2.03
N PRO A 59 -9.29 -15.51 0.78
CA PRO A 59 -8.22 -14.89 -0.01
C PRO A 59 -8.37 -13.36 -0.08
N VAL A 60 -7.25 -12.64 0.03
CA VAL A 60 -7.25 -11.15 0.03
C VAL A 60 -7.17 -10.65 -1.41
N CYS A 61 -6.27 -11.26 -2.18
CA CYS A 61 -6.13 -10.95 -3.58
C CYS A 61 -7.25 -11.63 -4.40
N PRO A 62 -7.88 -10.91 -5.34
CA PRO A 62 -8.78 -11.53 -6.29
C PRO A 62 -7.96 -12.52 -7.14
N SER A 63 -8.42 -13.77 -7.17
CA SER A 63 -8.01 -14.71 -8.22
C SER A 63 -8.76 -14.29 -9.48
N ASP A 64 -8.04 -13.87 -10.52
CA ASP A 64 -8.60 -13.78 -11.87
C ASP A 64 -9.25 -15.13 -12.28
#